data_AF-A0A101GRU6-F1
#
_entry.id   AF-A0A101GRU6-F1
#
_cell.length_a   1.000
_cell.length_b   1.000
_cell.length_c   1.000
_cell.angle_alpha   90.00
_cell.angle_beta   90.00
_cell.angle_gamma   90.00
#
_symmetry.space_group_name_H-M   'P 1'
#
loop_
_entity.id
_entity.type
_entity.pdbx_description
1 polymer ?
#
loop_
_entity_poly.entity_id
_entity_poly.type
_entity_poly.pdbx_seq_one_letter_code
_entity_poly.pdbx_strand_id
1 'polypeptide(L)'
;MYDVQKLREYFPTTTVYKDPSVMAMFLNAKIPAFLRDWILKRQAGTDGRIDDIDKLSSYIASIIPHREEKGKLVDEALSNGETRKFLAKIDISFNSRSNYYTFELANLSFTHGQTIIENYVWDRIKGELIGEAGGWGLIKLGYMPPEENKKNGKFTLLDFKNFCPYEVSLDAFREARSHFKTEEWMDIILGAIDYNPDGYARADLLESEAWEAKHTMLTRLLPFIQPRVNMIELAPQQTGKSYIFGKVGKYGWLAGGGSLSRAKLFYDIASKQFGVVSSNDFVAVDEIKSIMLFIRINCRELL
;
A
#
# COMPACT_ATOMS: atom_id res chain seq x y z
N MET A 1 1.45 -0.92 -28.84
CA MET A 1 1.28 0.46 -28.32
C MET A 1 -0.20 0.76 -28.31
N TYR A 2 -0.75 1.15 -27.16
CA TYR A 2 -2.14 1.54 -27.05
C TYR A 2 -2.33 3.01 -27.42
N ASP A 3 -3.50 3.35 -27.94
CA ASP A 3 -3.89 4.73 -28.20
C ASP A 3 -4.24 5.44 -26.88
N VAL A 4 -3.49 6.49 -26.56
CA VAL A 4 -3.66 7.30 -25.34
C VAL A 4 -4.98 8.08 -25.35
N GLN A 5 -5.42 8.58 -26.51
CA GLN A 5 -6.69 9.31 -26.61
C GLN A 5 -7.85 8.35 -26.37
N LYS A 6 -7.82 7.18 -27.02
CA LYS A 6 -8.77 6.10 -26.80
C LYS A 6 -8.80 5.65 -25.33
N LEU A 7 -7.63 5.48 -24.70
CA LEU A 7 -7.57 5.14 -23.28
C LEU A 7 -8.26 6.19 -22.40
N ARG A 8 -8.03 7.48 -22.67
CA ARG A 8 -8.68 8.58 -21.93
C ARG A 8 -10.18 8.67 -22.18
N GLU A 9 -10.65 8.31 -23.37
CA GLU A 9 -12.06 8.28 -23.72
C GLU A 9 -12.82 7.22 -22.93
N TYR A 10 -12.29 5.98 -22.87
CA TYR A 10 -12.95 4.86 -22.19
C TYR A 10 -12.64 4.76 -20.69
N PHE A 11 -11.59 5.42 -20.21
CA PHE A 11 -11.19 5.44 -18.79
C PHE A 11 -10.93 6.87 -18.24
N PRO A 12 -11.88 7.82 -18.39
CA PRO A 12 -11.64 9.24 -18.12
C PRO A 12 -11.28 9.54 -16.66
N THR A 13 -11.86 8.79 -15.72
CA THR A 13 -11.69 9.01 -14.28
C THR A 13 -10.53 8.24 -13.67
N THR A 14 -10.03 7.18 -14.34
CA THR A 14 -9.02 6.27 -13.79
C THR A 14 -7.65 6.39 -14.45
N THR A 15 -7.52 7.12 -15.57
CA THR A 15 -6.22 7.37 -16.20
C THR A 15 -5.43 8.45 -15.47
N VAL A 16 -4.14 8.17 -15.25
CA VAL A 16 -3.16 9.07 -14.64
C VAL A 16 -1.93 9.13 -15.54
N TYR A 17 -1.43 10.34 -15.81
CA TYR A 17 -0.17 10.53 -16.52
C TYR A 17 1.01 10.39 -15.55
N LYS A 18 1.90 9.43 -15.82
CA LYS A 18 3.00 9.06 -14.93
C LYS A 18 4.33 9.57 -15.47
N ASP A 19 4.59 10.86 -15.26
CA ASP A 19 5.87 11.46 -15.64
C ASP A 19 7.03 10.89 -14.79
N PRO A 20 8.12 10.36 -15.40
CA PRO A 20 9.22 9.75 -14.65
C PRO A 20 9.88 10.66 -13.60
N SER A 21 10.01 11.95 -13.89
CA SER A 21 10.63 12.91 -12.97
C SER A 21 9.75 13.13 -11.73
N VAL A 22 8.43 13.20 -11.95
CA VAL A 22 7.46 13.30 -10.86
C VAL A 22 7.40 11.99 -10.08
N MET A 23 7.45 10.83 -10.74
CA MET A 23 7.43 9.53 -10.07
C MET A 23 8.61 9.37 -9.10
N ALA A 24 9.80 9.85 -9.48
CA ALA A 24 11.01 9.79 -8.65
C ALA A 24 10.84 10.50 -7.30
N MET A 25 10.11 11.62 -7.27
CA MET A 25 9.80 12.35 -6.05
C MET A 25 8.99 11.50 -5.06
N PHE A 26 7.94 10.81 -5.52
CA PHE A 26 7.10 9.96 -4.66
C PHE A 26 7.84 8.72 -4.14
N LEU A 27 8.78 8.19 -4.94
CA LEU A 27 9.64 7.08 -4.53
C LEU A 27 10.50 7.47 -3.32
N ASN A 28 11.11 8.66 -3.35
CA ASN A 28 11.90 9.19 -2.24
C ASN A 28 11.06 9.42 -0.97
N ALA A 29 9.81 9.87 -1.15
CA ALA A 29 8.85 10.04 -0.05
C ALA A 29 8.24 8.72 0.48
N LYS A 30 8.60 7.56 -0.11
CA LYS A 30 8.05 6.22 0.22
C LYS A 30 6.52 6.14 0.15
N ILE A 31 5.87 6.98 -0.65
CA ILE A 31 4.42 6.98 -0.81
C ILE A 31 3.99 5.74 -1.64
N PRO A 32 2.92 5.02 -1.27
CA PRO A 32 2.40 3.90 -2.08
C PRO A 32 1.82 4.35 -3.42
N ALA A 33 1.81 3.45 -4.41
CA ALA A 33 1.36 3.75 -5.78
C ALA A 33 -0.09 4.26 -5.83
N PHE A 34 -1.03 3.64 -5.09
CA PHE A 34 -2.43 4.07 -5.07
C PHE A 34 -2.63 5.50 -4.54
N LEU A 35 -1.81 5.91 -3.56
CA LEU A 35 -1.89 7.25 -2.97
C LEU A 35 -1.24 8.28 -3.90
N ARG A 36 -0.08 7.93 -4.48
CA ARG A 36 0.58 8.69 -5.55
C ARG A 36 -0.40 8.96 -6.69
N ASP A 37 -1.02 7.92 -7.25
CA ASP A 37 -1.90 8.04 -8.41
C ASP A 37 -3.12 8.92 -8.12
N TRP A 38 -3.68 8.83 -6.91
CA TRP A 38 -4.74 9.74 -6.47
C TRP A 38 -4.27 11.20 -6.34
N ILE A 39 -3.09 11.44 -5.75
CA ILE A 39 -2.53 12.80 -5.62
C ILE A 39 -2.29 13.40 -7.00
N LEU A 40 -1.68 12.64 -7.90
CA LEU A 40 -1.42 13.06 -9.28
C LEU A 40 -2.70 13.42 -10.01
N LYS A 41 -3.71 12.54 -9.96
CA LYS A 41 -5.00 12.80 -10.61
C LYS A 41 -5.66 14.10 -10.13
N ARG A 42 -5.51 14.42 -8.84
CA ARG A 42 -6.11 15.61 -8.23
C ARG A 42 -5.34 16.90 -8.51
N GLN A 43 -4.03 16.82 -8.67
CA GLN A 43 -3.16 17.98 -8.90
C GLN A 43 -2.81 18.20 -10.37
N ALA A 44 -3.12 17.24 -11.23
CA ALA A 44 -2.93 17.34 -12.66
C ALA A 44 -3.83 18.40 -13.31
N GLY A 45 -3.28 19.10 -14.30
CA GLY A 45 -4.03 19.96 -15.20
C GLY A 45 -4.97 19.17 -16.12
N THR A 46 -5.68 19.87 -17.00
CA THR A 46 -6.65 19.27 -17.93
C THR A 46 -6.01 18.29 -18.92
N ASP A 47 -4.73 18.47 -19.22
CA ASP A 47 -3.95 17.57 -20.08
C ASP A 47 -3.44 16.32 -19.33
N GLY A 48 -3.58 16.28 -18.00
CA GLY A 48 -3.13 15.21 -17.13
C GLY A 48 -1.74 15.44 -16.52
N ARG A 49 -1.04 16.53 -16.88
CA ARG A 49 0.33 16.81 -16.44
C ARG A 49 0.35 17.66 -15.17
N ILE A 50 1.48 17.60 -14.46
CA ILE A 50 1.75 18.46 -13.31
C ILE A 50 2.50 19.69 -13.81
N ASP A 51 1.88 20.86 -13.70
CA ASP A 51 2.46 22.13 -14.17
C ASP A 51 3.55 22.66 -13.22
N ASP A 52 3.44 22.35 -11.93
CA ASP A 52 4.29 22.89 -10.87
C ASP A 52 4.62 21.81 -9.82
N ILE A 53 5.87 21.36 -9.81
CA ILE A 53 6.38 20.34 -8.89
C ILE A 53 6.48 20.88 -7.45
N ASP A 54 6.81 22.16 -7.27
CA ASP A 54 6.94 22.76 -5.94
C ASP A 54 5.58 22.89 -5.26
N LYS A 55 4.55 23.25 -6.03
CA LYS A 55 3.15 23.24 -5.58
C LYS A 55 2.68 21.83 -5.22
N LEU A 56 3.03 20.82 -6.01
CA LEU A 56 2.73 19.43 -5.72
C LEU A 56 3.41 18.96 -4.42
N SER A 57 4.70 19.28 -4.25
CA SER A 57 5.47 18.98 -3.03
C SER A 57 4.84 19.62 -1.79
N SER A 58 4.49 20.91 -1.89
CA SER A 58 3.80 21.65 -0.83
C SER A 58 2.44 21.05 -0.49
N TYR A 59 1.68 20.62 -1.52
CA TYR A 59 0.41 19.93 -1.30
C TYR A 59 0.61 18.60 -0.57
N ILE A 60 1.57 17.77 -0.98
CA ILE A 60 1.88 16.49 -0.32
C ILE A 60 2.21 16.72 1.15
N ALA A 61 3.11 17.67 1.46
CA ALA A 61 3.48 17.99 2.85
C ALA A 61 2.28 18.47 3.67
N SER A 62 1.32 19.16 3.06
CA SER A 62 0.11 19.63 3.76
C SER A 62 -0.81 18.47 4.20
N ILE A 63 -0.87 17.39 3.42
CA ILE A 63 -1.79 16.27 3.66
C ILE A 63 -1.12 15.03 4.27
N ILE A 64 0.18 14.82 4.07
CA ILE A 64 0.94 13.67 4.59
C ILE A 64 2.11 14.22 5.41
N PRO A 65 1.94 14.38 6.73
CA PRO A 65 2.98 14.94 7.58
C PRO A 65 4.18 14.00 7.68
N HIS A 66 5.37 14.60 7.70
CA HIS A 66 6.62 13.89 7.99
C HIS A 66 6.87 13.80 9.50
N ARG A 67 7.86 13.00 9.90
CA ARG A 67 8.18 12.76 11.31
C ARG A 67 8.50 14.04 12.07
N GLU A 68 9.13 15.00 11.39
CA GLU A 68 9.51 16.32 11.90
C GLU A 68 8.27 17.17 12.26
N GLU A 69 7.13 16.92 11.61
CA GLU A 69 5.87 17.63 11.88
C GLU A 69 5.08 17.08 13.08
N LYS A 70 5.56 16.00 13.72
CA LYS A 70 4.93 15.46 14.94
C LYS A 70 4.70 16.56 15.97
N GLY A 71 5.69 17.43 16.19
CA GLY A 71 5.59 18.52 17.16
C GLY A 71 4.41 19.46 16.89
N LYS A 72 4.16 19.79 15.61
CA LYS A 72 3.02 20.63 15.20
C LYS A 72 1.69 19.92 15.45
N LEU A 73 1.58 18.64 15.11
CA LEU A 73 0.37 17.87 15.38
C LEU A 73 0.09 17.75 16.89
N VAL A 74 1.14 17.60 17.71
CA VAL A 74 0.99 17.57 19.16
C VAL A 74 0.50 18.93 19.68
N ASP A 75 1.09 20.03 19.21
CA ASP A 75 0.68 21.38 19.57
C ASP A 75 -0.76 21.69 19.16
N GLU A 76 -1.17 21.31 17.94
CA GLU A 76 -2.56 21.44 17.47
C GLU A 76 -3.52 20.66 18.38
N ALA A 77 -3.21 19.40 18.70
CA ALA A 77 -4.06 18.57 19.57
C ALA A 77 -4.17 19.11 21.00
N LEU A 78 -3.11 19.74 21.52
CA LEU A 78 -3.09 20.34 22.85
C LEU A 78 -3.82 21.69 22.90
N SER A 79 -3.55 22.55 21.91
CA SER A 79 -4.03 23.93 21.89
C SER A 79 -5.47 24.03 21.38
N ASN A 80 -5.84 23.26 20.36
CA ASN A 80 -7.16 23.30 19.73
C ASN A 80 -8.06 22.14 20.17
N GLY A 81 -7.54 21.19 20.94
CA GLY A 81 -8.21 19.92 21.28
C GLY A 81 -8.18 18.89 20.15
N GLU A 82 -7.80 19.28 18.95
CA GLU A 82 -7.77 18.43 17.77
C GLU A 82 -6.71 18.87 16.75
N THR A 83 -6.20 17.92 15.99
CA THR A 83 -5.33 18.18 14.85
C THR A 83 -6.13 18.59 13.62
N ARG A 84 -5.45 19.21 12.65
CA ARG A 84 -5.93 19.18 11.27
C ARG A 84 -6.12 17.73 10.79
N LYS A 85 -6.94 17.53 9.76
CA LYS A 85 -7.06 16.20 9.12
C LYS A 85 -5.82 15.93 8.27
N PHE A 86 -5.25 14.73 8.38
CA PHE A 86 -4.10 14.31 7.59
C PHE A 86 -4.16 12.83 7.22
N LEU A 87 -3.45 12.44 6.17
CA LEU A 87 -3.32 11.06 5.73
C LEU A 87 -2.15 10.40 6.45
N ALA A 88 -2.42 9.25 7.05
CA ALA A 88 -1.38 8.36 7.56
C ALA A 88 -1.79 6.90 7.44
N LYS A 89 -0.79 6.03 7.47
CA LYS A 89 -1.00 4.61 7.72
C LYS A 89 -1.21 4.40 9.21
N ILE A 90 -2.37 3.87 9.59
CA ILE A 90 -2.72 3.52 10.96
C ILE A 90 -2.67 2.01 11.14
N ASP A 91 -2.06 1.57 12.23
CA ASP A 91 -2.16 0.20 12.73
C ASP A 91 -3.02 0.22 13.99
N ILE A 92 -4.05 -0.62 14.09
CA ILE A 92 -4.98 -0.65 15.22
C ILE A 92 -4.89 -2.01 15.88
N SER A 93 -4.83 -2.01 17.22
CA SER A 93 -4.72 -3.23 18.00
C SER A 93 -5.57 -3.16 19.27
N PHE A 94 -6.14 -4.29 19.67
CA PHE A 94 -6.87 -4.40 20.92
C PHE A 94 -5.91 -4.69 22.08
N ASN A 95 -5.92 -3.83 23.11
CA ASN A 95 -5.13 -4.04 24.32
C ASN A 95 -5.96 -4.78 25.38
N SER A 96 -5.76 -6.09 25.49
CA SER A 96 -6.49 -6.94 26.46
C SER A 96 -6.25 -6.59 27.93
N ARG A 97 -5.10 -6.00 28.27
CA ARG A 97 -4.80 -5.59 29.66
C ARG A 97 -5.62 -4.38 30.09
N SER A 98 -5.87 -3.47 29.16
CA SER A 98 -6.52 -2.20 29.44
C SER A 98 -7.96 -2.13 28.94
N ASN A 99 -8.39 -3.15 28.19
CA ASN A 99 -9.73 -3.30 27.61
C ASN A 99 -10.16 -2.14 26.70
N TYR A 100 -9.25 -1.65 25.86
CA TYR A 100 -9.55 -0.67 24.81
C TYR A 100 -8.66 -0.87 23.59
N TYR A 101 -9.08 -0.32 22.46
CA TYR A 101 -8.27 -0.28 21.24
C TYR A 101 -7.22 0.83 21.32
N THR A 102 -6.04 0.59 20.75
CA THR A 102 -4.97 1.56 20.59
C THR A 102 -4.54 1.60 19.14
N PHE A 103 -3.78 2.63 18.76
CA PHE A 103 -3.26 2.75 17.41
C PHE A 103 -1.79 3.16 17.35
N GLU A 104 -1.14 2.85 16.24
CA GLU A 104 0.20 3.28 15.92
C GLU A 104 0.24 4.00 14.57
N LEU A 105 0.96 5.12 14.54
CA LEU A 105 1.32 5.85 13.32
C LEU A 105 2.85 5.82 13.21
N ALA A 106 3.39 4.72 12.69
CA ALA A 106 4.83 4.44 12.69
C ALA A 106 5.67 5.61 12.10
N ASN A 107 5.22 6.18 10.98
CA ASN A 107 5.92 7.30 10.31
C ASN A 107 5.99 8.58 11.17
N LEU A 108 5.05 8.75 12.10
CA LEU A 108 4.96 9.91 12.99
C LEU A 108 5.41 9.57 14.42
N SER A 109 5.85 8.33 14.67
CA SER A 109 6.28 7.87 15.99
C SER A 109 5.21 8.03 17.09
N PHE A 110 3.93 7.87 16.77
CA PHE A 110 2.88 7.63 17.76
C PHE A 110 2.77 6.12 17.98
N THR A 111 2.98 5.65 19.20
CA THR A 111 3.01 4.21 19.52
C THR A 111 1.76 3.80 20.32
N HIS A 112 1.41 2.52 20.30
CA HIS A 112 0.27 1.97 21.06
C HIS A 112 0.29 2.30 22.56
N GLY A 113 1.46 2.56 23.15
CA GLY A 113 1.59 2.95 24.56
C GLY A 113 1.11 4.38 24.87
N GLN A 114 1.08 5.24 23.86
CA GLN A 114 0.75 6.67 23.96
C GLN A 114 -0.65 6.99 23.44
N THR A 115 -1.35 6.00 22.90
CA THR A 115 -2.60 6.21 22.16
C THR A 115 -3.76 5.44 22.77
N ILE A 116 -4.96 5.84 22.39
CA ILE A 116 -6.24 5.19 22.72
C ILE A 116 -7.27 5.47 21.63
N ILE A 117 -8.20 4.55 21.44
CA ILE A 117 -9.43 4.76 20.68
C ILE A 117 -10.56 4.56 21.68
N GLU A 118 -11.32 5.62 21.94
CA GLU A 118 -12.48 5.55 22.84
C GLU A 118 -13.59 4.69 22.21
N ASN A 119 -14.38 4.02 23.04
CA ASN A 119 -15.37 3.04 22.57
C ASN A 119 -16.38 3.64 21.59
N TYR A 120 -16.85 4.87 21.83
CA TYR A 120 -17.78 5.54 20.92
C TYR A 120 -17.13 5.88 19.56
N VAL A 121 -15.82 6.13 19.53
CA VAL A 121 -15.08 6.33 18.27
C VAL A 121 -14.95 5.00 17.56
N TRP A 122 -14.55 3.95 18.28
CA TRP A 122 -14.42 2.60 17.74
C TRP A 122 -15.72 2.14 17.06
N ASP A 123 -16.86 2.30 17.72
CA ASP A 123 -18.15 1.92 17.17
C ASP A 123 -18.50 2.64 15.86
N ARG A 124 -18.02 3.88 15.70
CA ARG A 124 -18.23 4.67 14.48
C ARG A 124 -17.28 4.27 13.34
N ILE A 125 -16.01 3.95 13.65
CA ILE A 125 -14.98 3.74 12.61
C ILE A 125 -14.74 2.28 12.25
N LYS A 126 -15.21 1.31 13.06
CA LYS A 126 -14.89 -0.11 12.86
C LYS A 126 -15.28 -0.65 11.48
N GLY A 127 -16.31 -0.10 10.84
CA GLY A 127 -16.72 -0.48 9.49
C GLY A 127 -15.82 0.05 8.36
N GLU A 128 -15.03 1.09 8.63
CA GLU A 128 -14.06 1.64 7.68
C GLU A 128 -12.79 0.79 7.58
N LEU A 129 -12.54 -0.05 8.58
CA LEU A 129 -11.36 -0.91 8.62
C LEU A 129 -11.54 -2.08 7.65
N ILE A 130 -10.77 -2.07 6.56
CA ILE A 130 -10.71 -3.18 5.62
C ILE A 130 -9.59 -4.13 6.07
N GLY A 131 -9.95 -5.35 6.49
CA GLY A 131 -9.02 -6.36 7.00
C GLY A 131 -8.79 -6.28 8.52
N GLU A 132 -8.06 -7.25 9.08
CA GLU A 132 -7.86 -7.38 10.54
C GLU A 132 -6.85 -6.37 11.14
N ALA A 133 -6.08 -5.64 10.32
CA ALA A 133 -4.97 -4.80 10.80
C ALA A 133 -4.75 -3.52 9.97
N GLY A 134 -5.56 -2.48 10.25
CA GLY A 134 -5.25 -1.11 9.87
C GLY A 134 -5.11 -0.83 8.35
N GLY A 135 -4.68 0.39 8.01
CA GLY A 135 -4.57 0.83 6.62
C GLY A 135 -4.24 2.31 6.46
N TRP A 136 -4.15 2.78 5.21
CA TRP A 136 -4.10 4.22 4.95
C TRP A 136 -5.48 4.84 5.12
N GLY A 137 -5.54 5.98 5.80
CA GLY A 137 -6.78 6.72 5.98
C GLY A 137 -6.56 8.19 6.34
N LEU A 138 -7.63 8.97 6.20
CA LEU A 138 -7.70 10.34 6.67
C LEU A 138 -8.03 10.33 8.16
N ILE A 139 -7.13 10.86 8.96
CA ILE A 139 -7.10 10.76 10.42
C ILE A 139 -7.22 12.15 11.03
N LYS A 140 -7.89 12.21 12.19
CA LYS A 140 -7.90 13.36 13.08
C LYS A 140 -7.58 12.88 14.49
N LEU A 141 -6.63 13.52 15.16
CA LEU A 141 -6.23 13.17 16.52
C LEU A 141 -6.69 14.24 17.50
N GLY A 142 -6.88 13.84 18.75
CA GLY A 142 -7.05 14.72 19.89
C GLY A 142 -6.09 14.34 21.01
N TYR A 143 -6.10 15.10 22.09
CA TYR A 143 -5.31 14.81 23.27
C TYR A 143 -6.19 14.73 24.52
N MET A 144 -6.09 13.60 25.22
CA MET A 144 -6.68 13.39 26.52
C MET A 144 -5.62 13.69 27.60
N PRO A 145 -5.80 14.74 28.42
CA PRO A 145 -4.89 15.02 29.51
C PRO A 145 -4.90 13.88 30.55
N PRO A 146 -3.81 13.71 31.31
CA PRO A 146 -3.79 12.74 32.40
C PRO A 146 -4.90 13.02 33.41
N GLU A 147 -5.62 11.97 33.80
CA GLU A 147 -6.50 12.00 34.99
C GLU A 147 -5.64 12.16 36.26
N GLU A 148 -6.20 12.74 37.34
CA GLU A 148 -5.48 13.11 38.58
C GLU A 148 -4.61 11.99 39.18
N ASN A 149 -4.91 10.71 38.89
CA ASN A 149 -4.18 9.53 39.39
C ASN A 149 -3.31 8.81 38.35
N LYS A 150 -3.22 9.30 37.11
CA LYS A 150 -2.42 8.71 36.02
C LYS A 150 -1.33 9.69 35.58
N LYS A 151 -0.10 9.19 35.43
CA LYS A 151 1.05 10.07 35.13
C LYS A 151 1.12 10.57 33.67
N ASN A 152 0.41 9.93 32.74
CA ASN A 152 0.59 10.19 31.30
C ASN A 152 -0.77 10.41 30.62
N GLY A 153 -0.92 11.54 29.92
CA GLY A 153 -2.00 11.74 28.96
C GLY A 153 -1.83 10.87 27.71
N LYS A 154 -2.86 10.83 26.87
CA LYS A 154 -2.92 9.99 25.67
C LYS A 154 -3.42 10.74 24.45
N PHE A 155 -2.92 10.38 23.28
CA PHE A 155 -3.53 10.80 22.02
C PHE A 155 -4.73 9.92 21.71
N THR A 156 -5.87 10.53 21.45
CA THR A 156 -7.10 9.84 21.08
C THR A 156 -7.36 9.98 19.59
N LEU A 157 -7.86 8.91 18.97
CA LEU A 157 -8.35 9.00 17.60
C LEU A 157 -9.71 9.68 17.64
N LEU A 158 -9.86 10.82 16.97
CA LEU A 158 -11.14 11.53 16.89
C LEU A 158 -11.93 11.16 15.65
N ASP A 159 -11.26 10.86 14.54
CA ASP A 159 -11.90 10.49 13.27
C ASP A 159 -10.95 9.64 12.43
N PHE A 160 -11.51 8.67 11.71
CA PHE A 160 -10.80 7.85 10.74
C PHE A 160 -11.73 7.54 9.58
N LYS A 161 -11.28 7.86 8.37
CA LYS A 161 -11.92 7.45 7.12
C LYS A 161 -10.92 6.67 6.29
N ASN A 162 -11.25 5.44 5.91
CA ASN A 162 -10.33 4.63 5.12
C ASN A 162 -10.11 5.29 3.75
N PHE A 163 -8.85 5.25 3.31
CA PHE A 163 -8.49 5.80 2.02
C PHE A 163 -8.83 4.79 0.93
N CYS A 164 -10.02 4.96 0.36
CA CYS A 164 -10.51 4.24 -0.81
C CYS A 164 -11.07 5.27 -1.82
N PRO A 165 -10.20 5.93 -2.61
CA PRO A 165 -10.62 7.03 -3.47
C PRO A 165 -11.38 6.58 -4.73
N TYR A 166 -11.44 5.28 -5.00
CA TYR A 166 -12.04 4.73 -6.22
C TYR A 166 -13.10 3.69 -5.86
N GLU A 167 -14.28 3.83 -6.44
CA GLU A 167 -15.27 2.75 -6.51
C GLU A 167 -15.07 2.00 -7.83
N VAL A 168 -14.92 0.68 -7.74
CA VAL A 168 -14.68 -0.16 -8.92
C VAL A 168 -15.99 -0.78 -9.37
N SER A 169 -16.44 -0.44 -10.58
CA SER A 169 -17.52 -1.14 -11.27
C SER A 169 -16.94 -2.14 -12.26
N LEU A 170 -17.04 -3.43 -11.95
CA LEU A 170 -16.53 -4.48 -12.84
C LEU A 170 -17.21 -4.46 -14.21
N ASP A 171 -18.49 -4.11 -14.26
CA ASP A 171 -19.23 -4.05 -15.52
C ASP A 171 -18.77 -2.88 -16.40
N ALA A 172 -18.53 -1.70 -15.80
CA ALA A 172 -17.94 -0.57 -16.53
C ALA A 172 -16.54 -0.90 -17.07
N PHE A 173 -15.72 -1.61 -16.28
CA PHE A 173 -14.40 -2.06 -16.73
C PHE A 173 -14.49 -3.08 -17.88
N ARG A 174 -15.47 -4.00 -17.84
CA ARG A 174 -15.70 -4.98 -18.93
C ARG A 174 -16.17 -4.29 -20.21
N GLU A 175 -17.08 -3.34 -20.10
CA GLU A 175 -17.56 -2.54 -21.23
C GLU A 175 -16.40 -1.76 -21.85
N ALA A 176 -15.67 -0.96 -21.06
CA ALA A 176 -14.51 -0.21 -21.54
C ALA A 176 -13.45 -1.12 -22.18
N ARG A 177 -13.16 -2.28 -21.56
CA ARG A 177 -12.23 -3.29 -22.09
C ARG A 177 -12.65 -3.81 -23.47
N SER A 178 -13.94 -3.90 -23.77
CA SER A 178 -14.45 -4.43 -25.05
C SER A 178 -13.99 -3.61 -26.26
N HIS A 179 -13.61 -2.35 -26.06
CA HIS A 179 -13.10 -1.46 -27.09
C HIS A 179 -11.62 -1.68 -27.43
N PHE A 180 -10.88 -2.50 -26.67
CA PHE A 180 -9.45 -2.73 -26.86
C PHE A 180 -9.14 -4.13 -27.37
N LYS A 181 -8.14 -4.25 -28.24
CA LYS A 181 -7.55 -5.55 -28.58
C LYS A 181 -6.76 -6.11 -27.40
N THR A 182 -6.47 -7.41 -27.42
CA THR A 182 -5.74 -8.08 -26.33
C THR A 182 -4.33 -7.51 -26.16
N GLU A 183 -3.65 -7.22 -27.26
CA GLU A 183 -2.29 -6.67 -27.28
C GLU A 183 -2.27 -5.25 -26.72
N GLU A 184 -3.24 -4.41 -27.12
CA GLU A 184 -3.44 -3.07 -26.55
C GLU A 184 -3.70 -3.15 -25.04
N TRP A 185 -4.53 -4.11 -24.63
CA TRP A 185 -4.89 -4.29 -23.23
C TRP A 185 -3.70 -4.73 -22.37
N MET A 186 -2.84 -5.61 -22.88
CA MET A 186 -1.60 -5.98 -22.20
C MET A 186 -0.72 -4.76 -21.96
N ASP A 187 -0.56 -3.91 -22.96
CA ASP A 187 0.22 -2.68 -22.83
C ASP A 187 -0.38 -1.72 -21.79
N ILE A 188 -1.73 -1.60 -21.76
CA ILE A 188 -2.45 -0.80 -20.77
C ILE A 188 -2.24 -1.33 -19.35
N ILE A 189 -2.37 -2.64 -19.12
CA ILE A 189 -2.15 -3.23 -17.79
C ILE A 189 -0.70 -3.01 -17.35
N LEU A 190 0.28 -3.26 -18.23
CA LEU A 190 1.69 -3.02 -17.92
C LEU A 190 1.95 -1.57 -17.48
N GLY A 191 1.39 -0.59 -18.18
CA GLY A 191 1.47 0.82 -17.79
C GLY A 191 0.76 1.12 -16.46
N ALA A 192 -0.37 0.46 -16.19
CA ALA A 192 -1.10 0.61 -14.92
C ALA A 192 -0.27 0.14 -13.72
N ILE A 193 0.55 -0.91 -13.89
CA ILE A 193 1.46 -1.44 -12.86
C ILE A 193 2.90 -0.92 -12.97
N ASP A 194 3.08 0.26 -13.59
CA ASP A 194 4.35 1.02 -13.68
C ASP A 194 5.45 0.38 -14.54
N TYR A 195 5.11 -0.56 -15.42
CA TYR A 195 6.03 -1.06 -16.46
C TYR A 195 5.91 -0.23 -17.74
N ASN A 196 7.02 -0.09 -18.46
CA ASN A 196 7.03 0.46 -19.80
C ASN A 196 6.77 -0.66 -20.82
N PRO A 197 5.58 -0.74 -21.46
CA PRO A 197 5.29 -1.78 -22.44
C PRO A 197 6.18 -1.72 -23.68
N ASP A 198 6.68 -0.54 -24.05
CA ASP A 198 7.57 -0.36 -25.20
C ASP A 198 8.96 -0.94 -24.93
N GLY A 199 9.35 -1.08 -23.66
CA GLY A 199 10.62 -1.71 -23.26
C GLY A 199 10.75 -3.18 -23.68
N TYR A 200 9.64 -3.84 -24.03
CA TYR A 200 9.61 -5.22 -24.50
C TYR A 200 9.60 -5.36 -26.03
N ALA A 201 9.40 -4.25 -26.76
CA ALA A 201 9.37 -4.22 -28.22
C ALA A 201 10.73 -3.72 -28.73
N ARG A 202 11.73 -4.61 -28.78
CA ARG A 202 13.03 -4.29 -29.38
C ARG A 202 13.03 -4.59 -30.87
N ALA A 203 13.77 -3.80 -31.66
CA ALA A 203 13.84 -3.95 -33.11
C ALA A 203 14.38 -5.31 -33.59
N ASP A 204 15.07 -6.05 -32.72
CA ASP A 204 15.66 -7.35 -33.00
C ASP A 204 14.81 -8.55 -32.53
N LEU A 205 13.67 -8.31 -31.87
CA LEU A 205 12.77 -9.36 -31.39
C LEU A 205 11.59 -9.56 -32.33
N LEU A 206 11.14 -10.81 -32.47
CA LEU A 206 9.89 -11.15 -33.13
C LEU A 206 8.70 -10.66 -32.30
N GLU A 207 7.57 -10.37 -32.96
CA GLU A 207 6.35 -9.94 -32.26
C GLU A 207 5.88 -10.99 -31.24
N SER A 208 6.05 -12.28 -31.53
CA SER A 208 5.75 -13.38 -30.61
C SER A 208 6.60 -13.34 -29.34
N GLU A 209 7.88 -13.01 -29.45
CA GLU A 209 8.81 -12.92 -28.31
C GLU A 209 8.46 -11.72 -27.43
N ALA A 210 8.12 -10.58 -28.05
CA ALA A 210 7.63 -9.41 -27.32
C ALA A 210 6.32 -9.70 -26.58
N TRP A 211 5.40 -10.44 -27.22
CA TRP A 211 4.16 -10.89 -26.59
C TRP A 211 4.43 -11.80 -25.40
N GLU A 212 5.28 -12.83 -25.56
CA GLU A 212 5.64 -13.77 -24.50
C GLU A 212 6.30 -13.06 -23.31
N ALA A 213 7.19 -12.10 -23.57
CA ALA A 213 7.82 -11.29 -22.53
C ALA A 213 6.79 -10.47 -21.74
N LYS A 214 5.90 -9.74 -22.43
CA LYS A 214 4.82 -8.97 -21.79
C LYS A 214 3.88 -9.86 -21.00
N HIS A 215 3.46 -10.98 -21.57
CA HIS A 215 2.56 -11.94 -20.93
C HIS A 215 3.20 -12.54 -19.67
N THR A 216 4.47 -12.94 -19.76
CA THR A 216 5.25 -13.46 -18.62
C THR A 216 5.29 -12.44 -17.49
N MET A 217 5.50 -11.16 -17.78
CA MET A 217 5.51 -10.11 -16.78
C MET A 217 4.14 -9.93 -16.10
N LEU A 218 3.04 -10.04 -16.86
CA LEU A 218 1.69 -9.99 -16.32
C LEU A 218 1.34 -11.18 -15.43
N THR A 219 2.00 -12.35 -15.60
CA THR A 219 1.77 -13.50 -14.70
C THR A 219 2.13 -13.19 -13.25
N ARG A 220 2.97 -12.18 -12.97
CA ARG A 220 3.23 -11.68 -11.60
C ARG A 220 1.97 -11.19 -10.89
N LEU A 221 0.89 -10.92 -11.62
CA LEU A 221 -0.41 -10.52 -11.05
C LEU A 221 -1.26 -11.70 -10.57
N LEU A 222 -0.92 -12.95 -10.92
CA LEU A 222 -1.70 -14.13 -10.54
C LEU A 222 -1.97 -14.24 -9.03
N PRO A 223 -1.02 -13.96 -8.11
CA PRO A 223 -1.27 -14.06 -6.68
C PRO A 223 -2.34 -13.09 -6.15
N PHE A 224 -2.66 -12.03 -6.89
CA PHE A 224 -3.69 -11.06 -6.51
C PHE A 224 -5.09 -11.45 -6.98
N ILE A 225 -5.20 -12.32 -8.00
CA ILE A 225 -6.47 -12.63 -8.66
C ILE A 225 -6.89 -14.10 -8.52
N GLN A 226 -5.97 -14.98 -8.13
CA GLN A 226 -6.23 -16.41 -7.98
C GLN A 226 -5.86 -16.88 -6.56
N PRO A 227 -6.80 -17.52 -5.84
CA PRO A 227 -6.49 -18.05 -4.53
C PRO A 227 -5.51 -19.22 -4.63
N ARG A 228 -4.62 -19.35 -3.64
CA ARG A 228 -3.70 -20.49 -3.48
C ARG A 228 -2.68 -20.68 -4.61
N VAL A 229 -2.36 -19.61 -5.33
CA VAL A 229 -1.25 -19.61 -6.30
C VAL A 229 0.08 -19.42 -5.56
N ASN A 230 1.00 -20.36 -5.77
CA ASN A 230 2.37 -20.26 -5.29
C ASN A 230 3.30 -20.05 -6.49
N MET A 231 4.10 -19.00 -6.46
CA MET A 231 5.03 -18.66 -7.55
C MET A 231 6.46 -18.52 -7.01
N ILE A 232 7.43 -18.94 -7.80
CA ILE A 232 8.85 -18.73 -7.55
C ILE A 232 9.42 -17.97 -8.73
N GLU A 233 9.98 -16.79 -8.48
CA GLU A 233 10.63 -15.98 -9.50
C GLU A 233 12.15 -15.96 -9.31
N LEU A 234 12.87 -16.49 -10.29
CA LEU A 234 14.32 -16.48 -10.35
C LEU A 234 14.77 -15.46 -11.40
N ALA A 235 15.08 -14.24 -10.96
CA ALA A 235 15.57 -13.19 -11.85
C ALA A 235 16.80 -12.48 -11.26
N PRO A 236 17.71 -11.95 -12.11
CA PRO A 236 18.85 -11.14 -11.68
C PRO A 236 18.48 -9.99 -10.75
N GLN A 237 19.46 -9.40 -10.06
CA GLN A 237 19.21 -8.21 -9.23
C GLN A 237 18.62 -7.06 -10.05
N GLN A 238 17.87 -6.17 -9.40
CA GLN A 238 17.30 -4.94 -9.98
C GLN A 238 16.24 -5.14 -11.10
N THR A 239 15.60 -6.31 -11.15
CA THR A 239 14.51 -6.64 -12.11
C THR A 239 13.10 -6.26 -11.63
N GLY A 240 12.99 -5.50 -10.53
CA GLY A 240 11.71 -5.04 -9.97
C GLY A 240 10.85 -6.13 -9.33
N LYS A 241 11.40 -7.29 -8.96
CA LYS A 241 10.67 -8.43 -8.36
C LYS A 241 9.77 -8.02 -7.19
N SER A 242 10.33 -7.29 -6.24
CA SER A 242 9.65 -6.90 -4.99
C SER A 242 8.72 -5.70 -5.20
N TYR A 243 8.76 -5.05 -6.38
CA TYR A 243 7.99 -3.84 -6.66
C TYR A 243 6.48 -4.11 -6.64
N ILE A 244 6.01 -5.07 -7.45
CA ILE A 244 4.58 -5.39 -7.56
C ILE A 244 4.00 -5.77 -6.18
N PHE A 245 4.71 -6.63 -5.45
CA PHE A 245 4.27 -7.12 -4.14
C PHE A 245 4.34 -6.07 -3.02
N GLY A 246 5.23 -5.08 -3.12
CA GLY A 246 5.38 -4.03 -2.10
C GLY A 246 4.62 -2.73 -2.39
N LYS A 247 4.23 -2.48 -3.64
CA LYS A 247 3.68 -1.17 -4.07
C LYS A 247 2.28 -1.23 -4.66
N VAL A 248 1.89 -2.33 -5.31
CA VAL A 248 0.57 -2.48 -5.93
C VAL A 248 -0.43 -3.09 -4.94
N GLY A 249 -0.02 -4.13 -4.20
CA GLY A 249 -0.86 -4.78 -3.19
C GLY A 249 -1.00 -3.99 -1.89
N LYS A 250 -2.24 -3.72 -1.46
CA LYS A 250 -2.53 -3.07 -0.16
C LYS A 250 -2.51 -4.06 1.02
N TYR A 251 -2.81 -5.34 0.76
CA TYR A 251 -3.16 -6.34 1.78
C TYR A 251 -2.19 -7.53 1.86
N GLY A 252 -1.01 -7.39 1.25
CA GLY A 252 0.02 -8.41 1.35
C GLY A 252 1.20 -7.99 2.18
N TRP A 253 1.95 -8.99 2.63
CA TRP A 253 3.16 -8.80 3.40
C TRP A 253 4.39 -9.15 2.55
N LEU A 254 5.37 -8.25 2.53
CA LEU A 254 6.65 -8.45 1.84
C LEU A 254 7.76 -8.63 2.87
N ALA A 255 8.33 -9.85 2.92
CA ALA A 255 9.52 -10.16 3.69
C ALA A 255 10.76 -9.61 3.00
N GLY A 256 11.53 -8.77 3.70
CA GLY A 256 12.94 -8.53 3.37
C GLY A 256 13.82 -9.66 3.91
N GLY A 257 14.93 -9.92 3.23
CA GLY A 257 15.88 -10.97 3.59
C GLY A 257 16.30 -10.94 5.07
N GLY A 258 16.42 -12.14 5.67
CA GLY A 258 17.06 -12.35 6.97
C GLY A 258 16.21 -12.21 8.25
N SER A 259 14.93 -11.84 8.20
CA SER A 259 14.13 -11.61 9.44
C SER A 259 12.89 -12.49 9.61
N LEU A 260 12.60 -13.39 8.67
CA LEU A 260 11.41 -14.24 8.69
C LEU A 260 11.69 -15.57 9.41
N SER A 261 11.20 -15.69 10.64
CA SER A 261 11.18 -16.97 11.34
C SER A 261 9.87 -17.72 11.04
N ARG A 262 9.90 -19.05 11.18
CA ARG A 262 8.70 -19.90 11.07
C ARG A 262 7.60 -19.50 12.05
N ALA A 263 7.99 -19.09 13.26
CA ALA A 263 7.04 -18.60 14.25
C ALA A 263 6.29 -17.39 13.67
N LYS A 264 6.99 -16.37 13.15
CA LYS A 264 6.32 -15.21 12.55
C LYS A 264 5.41 -15.53 11.35
N LEU A 265 5.68 -16.61 10.61
CA LEU A 265 4.82 -17.05 9.51
C LEU A 265 3.45 -17.56 9.98
N PHE A 266 3.42 -18.36 11.04
CA PHE A 266 2.22 -19.09 11.45
C PHE A 266 1.66 -18.64 12.80
N TYR A 267 2.51 -18.32 13.76
CA TYR A 267 2.14 -17.87 15.10
C TYR A 267 3.30 -17.15 15.82
N ASP A 268 3.15 -15.86 16.07
CA ASP A 268 4.14 -15.09 16.82
C ASP A 268 3.94 -15.30 18.33
N ILE A 269 4.90 -15.99 18.95
CA ILE A 269 4.87 -16.34 20.37
C ILE A 269 4.97 -15.08 21.26
N ALA A 270 5.70 -14.05 20.82
CA ALA A 270 5.93 -12.85 21.61
C ALA A 270 4.67 -11.98 21.68
N SER A 271 3.95 -11.84 20.56
CA SER A 271 2.70 -11.08 20.50
C SER A 271 1.45 -11.93 20.78
N LYS A 272 1.56 -13.27 20.81
CA LYS A 272 0.44 -14.23 20.89
C LYS A 272 -0.61 -13.99 19.80
N GLN A 273 -0.16 -13.63 18.60
CA GLN A 273 -1.02 -13.40 17.45
C GLN A 273 -0.73 -14.44 16.36
N PHE A 274 -1.74 -14.70 15.54
CA PHE A 274 -1.54 -15.52 14.36
C PHE A 274 -0.52 -14.87 13.41
N GLY A 275 0.27 -15.72 12.75
CA GLY A 275 1.37 -15.27 11.90
C GLY A 275 0.91 -14.66 10.58
N VAL A 276 1.85 -14.07 9.85
CA VAL A 276 1.56 -13.24 8.66
C VAL A 276 0.77 -13.97 7.55
N VAL A 277 0.82 -15.31 7.49
CA VAL A 277 0.05 -16.08 6.49
C VAL A 277 -1.46 -16.02 6.74
N SER A 278 -1.88 -15.85 7.99
CA SER A 278 -3.29 -15.84 8.36
C SER A 278 -3.96 -14.47 8.19
N SER A 279 -3.17 -13.39 8.23
CA SER A 279 -3.65 -12.01 8.30
C SER A 279 -3.42 -11.21 7.02
N ASN A 280 -2.90 -11.83 5.96
CA ASN A 280 -2.59 -11.18 4.68
C ASN A 280 -3.11 -12.01 3.51
N ASP A 281 -3.53 -11.34 2.44
CA ASP A 281 -4.02 -11.98 1.21
C ASP A 281 -2.91 -12.73 0.46
N PHE A 282 -1.68 -12.23 0.58
CA PHE A 282 -0.48 -12.89 0.08
C PHE A 282 0.73 -12.60 0.96
N VAL A 283 1.70 -13.53 0.92
CA VAL A 283 3.00 -13.41 1.58
C VAL A 283 4.07 -13.52 0.50
N ALA A 284 4.74 -12.41 0.21
CA ALA A 284 5.86 -12.36 -0.72
C ALA A 284 7.17 -12.41 0.07
N VAL A 285 8.10 -13.24 -0.38
CA VAL A 285 9.37 -13.47 0.31
C VAL A 285 10.50 -13.09 -0.64
N ASP A 286 11.15 -11.96 -0.37
CA ASP A 286 12.34 -11.55 -1.12
C ASP A 286 13.60 -12.18 -0.53
N GLU A 287 14.60 -12.37 -1.38
CA GLU A 287 15.89 -12.97 -1.01
C GLU A 287 15.78 -14.31 -0.28
N ILE A 288 14.99 -15.26 -0.78
CA ILE A 288 14.76 -16.56 -0.10
C ILE A 288 16.06 -17.29 0.30
N LYS A 289 17.16 -17.07 -0.43
CA LYS A 289 18.50 -17.58 -0.11
C LYS A 289 19.04 -17.14 1.25
N SER A 290 18.61 -15.99 1.78
CA SER A 290 19.07 -15.44 3.06
C SER A 290 18.19 -15.89 4.23
N ILE A 291 17.10 -16.62 3.95
CA ILE A 291 16.19 -17.10 4.97
C ILE A 291 16.64 -18.47 5.45
N MET A 292 17.11 -18.52 6.70
CA MET A 292 17.32 -19.79 7.41
C MET A 292 15.97 -20.35 7.86
N LEU A 293 15.29 -21.03 6.95
CA LEU A 293 14.26 -21.99 7.30
C LEU A 293 14.97 -23.22 7.88
N PHE A 294 15.05 -23.34 9.21
CA PHE A 294 15.49 -24.57 9.88
C PHE A 294 14.50 -25.71 9.63
N ILE A 295 14.40 -26.20 8.39
CA ILE A 295 13.73 -27.45 8.06
C ILE A 295 14.77 -28.56 8.12
N ARG A 296 14.81 -29.32 9.23
CA ARG A 296 15.17 -30.73 9.11
C ARG A 296 14.03 -31.40 8.35
N ILE A 297 14.08 -31.38 7.02
CA ILE A 297 13.38 -32.41 6.25
C ILE A 297 14.24 -33.63 6.45
N ASN A 298 13.83 -34.52 7.34
CA ASN A 298 14.45 -35.82 7.45
C ASN A 298 13.96 -36.62 6.24
N CYS A 299 14.65 -36.51 5.11
CA CYS A 299 14.39 -37.33 3.90
C CYS A 299 14.82 -38.78 4.15
N ARG A 300 14.27 -39.43 5.18
CA ARG A 300 14.50 -40.84 5.51
C ARG A 300 13.23 -41.69 5.56
N GLU A 301 12.05 -41.13 5.28
CA GLU A 301 10.78 -41.88 5.27
C GLU A 301 9.96 -41.65 3.99
N LEU A 302 10.63 -41.52 2.85
CA LEU A 302 10.01 -41.63 1.53
C LEU A 302 10.82 -42.59 0.67
N LEU A 303 10.87 -43.86 1.09
CA LEU A 303 11.10 -45.06 0.30
C LEU A 303 10.44 -46.24 1.03
#